data_AF-A0A2S8SU22-F1
#
_entry.id   AF-A0A2S8SU22-F1
#
_cell.length_a   1.000
_cell.length_b   1.000
_cell.length_c   1.000
_cell.angle_alpha   90.00
_cell.angle_beta   90.00
_cell.angle_gamma   90.00
#
_symmetry.space_group_name_H-M   'P 1'
#
loop_
_entity.id
_entity.type
_entity.pdbx_description
1 polymer ?
#
loop_
_entity_poly.entity_id
_entity_poly.type
_entity_poly.pdbx_seq_one_letter_code
_entity_poly.pdbx_strand_id
1 'polypeptide(L)'
;MTNYRHPVRSVSLAAFLSTVTFLSLSPLTISQSFAQVQKPLEKPSDTVSFLAIFDAISNVGSQDLSEADLQKEMTKLKVQIGQNKGRIKVGFSQIFHSTQGLRLHCRMAQANNLSVGVIIAVQTHSGSFGYPALLNQDFRRMQWRLDGTTWQGESVTDKNGSVEFPSRDWRVPTPSRYCAPIHDAAMMSVRNEAKEIRRVMNEYPGVVVAVNASIEQELATAGENKDGLLADYSPFAVTEFRDWLRHTGKYNDTKGEYAGQGAPPEIVGPFVRTQGALRSQFYDDPSPSRAGKTGRSFNQWFGTNFSTWRLRFWDIARFPASITDEKFSPSPSAGRGATLGGFDAPRKRDVASKFWNAWSWDVPDHGGQYPPGNSGRPAFGFRQFEIKHFVSDVVREAIRAGLPQSMIYTHQIAAEEVNAGRCRSGADPIWTGLYEPSGTLGITRFGSIDVSKMTQYSHDWGIFEWNPAPGAKADDPAAYGATLKDLDAYIPAGGHVFFPGWWKAKGELDSVMPLNDSRFAAALQDWIASHQ
;
A
#
# COMPACT_ATOMS: atom_id res chain seq x y z
N MET A 1 37.30 79.26 -19.81
CA MET A 1 36.61 79.46 -21.10
C MET A 1 35.74 78.24 -21.35
N THR A 2 34.45 78.51 -21.61
CA THR A 2 33.38 77.63 -22.15
C THR A 2 33.22 76.24 -21.51
N ASN A 3 32.41 76.11 -20.47
CA ASN A 3 30.94 75.93 -20.48
C ASN A 3 30.50 74.53 -20.95
N TYR A 4 29.99 73.71 -20.02
CA TYR A 4 28.61 73.22 -20.08
C TYR A 4 28.14 72.85 -18.66
N ARG A 5 26.93 73.30 -18.32
CA ARG A 5 26.36 73.49 -16.97
C ARG A 5 25.22 72.49 -16.71
N HIS A 6 25.18 71.95 -15.48
CA HIS A 6 24.02 71.76 -14.56
C HIS A 6 22.80 70.89 -14.98
N PRO A 7 21.85 70.54 -14.06
CA PRO A 7 21.90 70.41 -12.58
C PRO A 7 21.10 69.20 -12.00
N VAL A 8 21.06 69.17 -10.66
CA VAL A 8 20.34 68.28 -9.72
C VAL A 8 18.98 68.90 -9.30
N ARG A 9 18.08 68.05 -8.75
CA ARG A 9 16.81 68.29 -8.00
C ARG A 9 15.55 68.39 -8.89
N SER A 10 14.34 67.95 -8.53
CA SER A 10 13.65 67.76 -7.23
C SER A 10 12.41 66.84 -7.39
N VAL A 11 11.86 66.38 -6.26
CA VAL A 11 10.58 65.67 -6.12
C VAL A 11 9.40 66.66 -6.15
N SER A 12 8.31 66.33 -6.88
CA SER A 12 6.96 66.82 -6.57
C SER A 12 5.87 65.84 -7.05
N LEU A 13 4.84 65.76 -6.22
CA LEU A 13 3.60 65.00 -6.30
C LEU A 13 2.61 65.63 -7.31
N ALA A 14 1.79 64.80 -7.97
CA ALA A 14 0.34 64.97 -8.26
C ALA A 14 -0.12 64.47 -9.64
N ALA A 15 -1.03 63.48 -9.57
CA ALA A 15 -2.18 63.13 -10.41
C ALA A 15 -2.31 63.65 -11.86
N PHE A 16 -2.63 62.75 -12.80
CA PHE A 16 -3.81 62.89 -13.67
C PHE A 16 -4.24 61.54 -14.27
N LEU A 17 -5.56 61.30 -14.29
CA LEU A 17 -6.25 60.17 -14.89
C LEU A 17 -6.04 60.10 -16.41
N SER A 18 -5.93 58.89 -16.97
CA SER A 18 -6.39 58.61 -18.35
C SER A 18 -6.87 57.17 -18.50
N THR A 19 -8.19 57.05 -18.51
CA THR A 19 -9.05 56.17 -19.31
C THR A 19 -8.34 55.14 -20.21
N VAL A 20 -8.50 53.85 -19.90
CA VAL A 20 -8.26 52.74 -20.84
C VAL A 20 -9.61 52.13 -21.22
N THR A 21 -9.92 52.26 -22.50
CA THR A 21 -11.08 51.71 -23.20
C THR A 21 -10.99 50.18 -23.27
N PHE A 22 -12.02 49.49 -22.77
CA PHE A 22 -12.19 48.05 -22.97
C PHE A 22 -12.61 47.78 -24.43
N LEU A 23 -11.73 47.13 -25.19
CA LEU A 23 -12.10 46.46 -26.44
C LEU A 23 -12.57 45.04 -26.11
N SER A 24 -13.85 44.78 -26.38
CA SER A 24 -14.49 43.47 -26.27
C SER A 24 -13.93 42.54 -27.35
N LEU A 25 -13.25 41.47 -26.93
CA LEU A 25 -12.98 40.31 -27.76
C LEU A 25 -14.02 39.23 -27.43
N SER A 26 -14.77 38.85 -28.46
CA SER A 26 -15.79 37.80 -28.45
C SER A 26 -15.21 36.45 -28.01
N PRO A 27 -15.97 35.62 -27.28
CA PRO A 27 -15.51 34.31 -26.86
C PRO A 27 -15.45 33.37 -28.07
N LEU A 28 -14.27 32.80 -28.30
CA LEU A 28 -14.07 31.65 -29.19
C LEU A 28 -14.89 30.47 -28.66
N THR A 29 -15.84 30.04 -29.49
CA THR A 29 -16.61 28.81 -29.33
C THR A 29 -15.67 27.61 -29.39
N ILE A 30 -15.20 27.13 -28.24
CA ILE A 30 -14.56 25.83 -28.14
C ILE A 30 -15.67 24.79 -28.24
N SER A 31 -15.66 24.11 -29.39
CA SER A 31 -16.40 22.91 -29.74
C SER A 31 -16.63 21.97 -28.55
N GLN A 32 -17.92 21.77 -28.24
CA GLN A 32 -18.41 20.63 -27.47
C GLN A 32 -18.03 19.34 -28.19
N SER A 33 -17.15 18.54 -27.60
CA SER A 33 -17.04 17.12 -27.93
C SER A 33 -16.90 16.30 -26.64
N PHE A 34 -17.97 15.52 -26.39
CA PHE A 34 -18.07 14.35 -25.51
C PHE A 34 -17.52 14.43 -24.07
N ALA A 35 -18.21 15.18 -23.21
CA ALA A 35 -18.42 14.72 -21.84
C ALA A 35 -19.76 13.97 -21.81
N GLN A 36 -19.78 12.72 -22.30
CA GLN A 36 -20.82 11.80 -21.84
C GLN A 36 -20.59 11.65 -20.34
N VAL A 37 -21.52 12.17 -19.55
CA VAL A 37 -21.67 11.80 -18.14
C VAL A 37 -21.99 10.30 -18.15
N GLN A 38 -20.94 9.47 -18.14
CA GLN A 38 -21.10 8.04 -18.06
C GLN A 38 -21.78 7.73 -16.73
N LYS A 39 -22.94 7.09 -16.82
CA LYS A 39 -23.65 6.55 -15.65
C LYS A 39 -22.64 5.79 -14.78
N PRO A 40 -22.61 6.01 -13.46
CA PRO A 40 -21.80 5.19 -12.58
C PRO A 40 -22.10 3.71 -12.86
N LEU A 41 -21.07 2.89 -13.01
CA LEU A 41 -21.28 1.44 -13.00
C LEU A 41 -21.94 1.10 -11.66
N GLU A 42 -23.14 0.51 -11.72
CA GLU A 42 -23.86 0.09 -10.52
C GLU A 42 -23.04 -0.94 -9.74
N LYS A 43 -23.14 -0.86 -8.41
CA LYS A 43 -22.44 -1.72 -7.44
C LYS A 43 -22.82 -3.19 -7.71
N PRO A 44 -21.86 -4.10 -7.93
CA PRO A 44 -22.15 -5.53 -8.02
C PRO A 44 -22.58 -6.15 -6.67
N SER A 45 -22.55 -5.42 -5.55
CA SER A 45 -22.58 -6.00 -4.20
C SER A 45 -23.88 -6.69 -3.82
N ASP A 46 -24.97 -6.46 -4.56
CA ASP A 46 -26.22 -7.22 -4.33
C ASP A 46 -26.27 -8.49 -5.20
N THR A 47 -25.27 -8.71 -6.07
CA THR A 47 -25.30 -9.73 -7.12
C THR A 47 -24.25 -10.83 -6.99
N VAL A 48 -23.24 -10.70 -6.12
CA VAL A 48 -22.23 -11.76 -5.89
C VAL A 48 -22.23 -12.13 -4.40
N SER A 49 -22.54 -13.38 -4.10
CA SER A 49 -22.47 -13.97 -2.75
C SER A 49 -21.17 -14.75 -2.54
N PHE A 50 -20.54 -15.19 -3.62
CA PHE A 50 -19.30 -15.94 -3.59
C PHE A 50 -18.54 -15.79 -4.91
N LEU A 51 -17.24 -15.58 -4.82
CA LEU A 51 -16.32 -15.44 -5.94
C LEU A 51 -15.06 -16.28 -5.67
N ALA A 52 -14.83 -17.32 -6.47
CA ALA A 52 -13.57 -18.05 -6.51
C ALA A 52 -12.78 -17.72 -7.79
N ILE A 53 -11.60 -17.14 -7.63
CA ILE A 53 -10.74 -16.68 -8.72
C ILE A 53 -9.39 -17.42 -8.65
N PHE A 54 -9.11 -18.31 -9.60
CA PHE A 54 -7.90 -19.12 -9.60
C PHE A 54 -6.77 -18.42 -10.34
N ASP A 55 -5.55 -18.51 -9.84
CA ASP A 55 -4.42 -17.89 -10.53
C ASP A 55 -4.16 -18.58 -11.88
N ALA A 56 -4.16 -17.80 -12.97
CA ALA A 56 -3.90 -18.33 -14.29
C ALA A 56 -2.40 -18.58 -14.44
N ILE A 57 -1.96 -19.82 -14.20
CA ILE A 57 -0.59 -20.33 -14.39
C ILE A 57 0.49 -19.32 -13.97
N SER A 58 0.92 -19.40 -12.71
CA SER A 58 2.07 -18.67 -12.17
C SER A 58 3.40 -19.20 -12.72
N ASN A 59 3.62 -19.12 -14.03
CA ASN A 59 4.97 -18.78 -14.48
C ASN A 59 5.12 -17.29 -14.17
N VAL A 60 5.46 -17.01 -12.91
CA VAL A 60 5.81 -15.68 -12.41
C VAL A 60 6.93 -15.16 -13.30
N GLY A 61 6.57 -14.40 -14.36
CA GLY A 61 7.51 -14.01 -15.39
C GLY A 61 6.93 -13.86 -16.80
N SER A 62 6.19 -12.78 -17.04
CA SER A 62 6.24 -11.99 -18.28
C SER A 62 5.61 -12.51 -19.58
N GLN A 63 4.87 -13.63 -19.62
CA GLN A 63 4.27 -14.11 -20.87
C GLN A 63 2.75 -14.19 -20.79
N ASP A 64 2.08 -13.51 -21.73
CA ASP A 64 0.65 -13.70 -22.00
C ASP A 64 0.43 -15.16 -22.43
N LEU A 65 -0.53 -15.85 -21.81
CA LEU A 65 -0.89 -17.21 -22.20
C LEU A 65 -1.45 -17.25 -23.62
N SER A 66 -1.18 -18.35 -24.33
CA SER A 66 -1.84 -18.60 -25.61
C SER A 66 -3.33 -18.87 -25.41
N GLU A 67 -4.13 -18.62 -26.44
CA GLU A 67 -5.57 -18.93 -26.42
C GLU A 67 -5.83 -20.43 -26.14
N ALA A 68 -4.98 -21.31 -26.66
CA ALA A 68 -5.09 -22.75 -26.46
C ALA A 68 -4.82 -23.16 -25.00
N ASP A 69 -3.81 -22.55 -24.36
CA ASP A 69 -3.49 -22.81 -22.95
C ASP A 69 -4.62 -22.30 -22.05
N LEU A 70 -5.13 -21.09 -22.31
CA LEU A 70 -6.28 -20.54 -21.60
C LEU A 70 -7.51 -21.44 -21.75
N GLN A 71 -7.82 -21.90 -22.96
CA GLN A 71 -8.97 -22.77 -23.18
C GLN A 71 -8.83 -24.10 -22.41
N LYS A 72 -7.62 -24.68 -22.36
CA LYS A 72 -7.34 -25.89 -21.60
C LYS A 72 -7.61 -25.68 -20.11
N GLU A 73 -7.07 -24.63 -19.52
CA GLU A 73 -7.26 -24.34 -18.09
C GLU A 73 -8.72 -23.99 -17.76
N MET A 74 -9.39 -23.20 -18.59
CA MET A 74 -10.82 -22.89 -18.43
C MET A 74 -11.69 -24.15 -18.49
N THR A 75 -11.38 -25.08 -19.38
CA THR A 75 -12.08 -26.37 -19.46
C THR A 75 -11.88 -27.18 -18.19
N LYS A 76 -10.63 -27.24 -17.68
CA LYS A 76 -10.29 -27.92 -16.43
C LYS A 76 -11.07 -27.33 -15.23
N LEU A 77 -11.08 -26.00 -15.10
CA LEU A 77 -11.82 -25.30 -14.04
C LEU A 77 -13.32 -25.60 -14.09
N LYS A 78 -13.90 -25.60 -15.29
CA LYS A 78 -15.34 -25.90 -15.46
C LYS A 78 -15.71 -27.31 -15.07
N VAL A 79 -14.87 -28.29 -15.40
CA VAL A 79 -15.10 -29.69 -15.04
C VAL A 79 -15.05 -29.88 -13.52
N GLN A 80 -14.10 -29.22 -12.85
CA GLN A 80 -13.85 -29.49 -11.43
C GLN A 80 -14.60 -28.61 -10.45
N ILE A 81 -14.79 -27.32 -10.75
CA ILE A 81 -15.43 -26.36 -9.84
C ILE A 81 -16.78 -25.93 -10.40
N GLY A 82 -16.85 -25.74 -11.72
CA GLY A 82 -18.05 -25.27 -12.41
C GLY A 82 -17.85 -23.92 -13.08
N GLN A 83 -18.96 -23.23 -13.32
CA GLN A 83 -19.01 -21.95 -14.03
C GLN A 83 -19.95 -20.99 -13.30
N ASN A 84 -20.02 -19.75 -13.78
CA ASN A 84 -20.89 -18.73 -13.18
C ASN A 84 -22.36 -19.20 -13.13
N LYS A 85 -22.99 -19.12 -11.96
CA LYS A 85 -24.41 -19.43 -11.76
C LYS A 85 -25.02 -18.48 -10.71
N GLY A 86 -25.99 -17.68 -11.13
CA GLY A 86 -26.64 -16.70 -10.25
C GLY A 86 -25.62 -15.79 -9.55
N ARG A 87 -25.63 -15.81 -8.21
CA ARG A 87 -24.75 -15.02 -7.34
C ARG A 87 -23.39 -15.66 -7.06
N ILE A 88 -23.13 -16.86 -7.57
CA ILE A 88 -21.86 -17.57 -7.43
C ILE A 88 -21.05 -17.36 -8.72
N LYS A 89 -19.84 -16.83 -8.57
CA LYS A 89 -18.91 -16.56 -9.67
C LYS A 89 -17.64 -17.40 -9.52
N VAL A 90 -17.15 -17.90 -10.66
CA VAL A 90 -15.96 -18.75 -10.75
C VAL A 90 -15.13 -18.25 -11.93
N GLY A 91 -13.81 -18.16 -11.78
CA GLY A 91 -12.98 -17.54 -12.79
C GLY A 91 -11.48 -17.59 -12.55
N PHE A 92 -10.75 -16.72 -13.23
CA PHE A 92 -9.29 -16.67 -13.18
C PHE A 92 -8.77 -15.28 -12.81
N SER A 93 -7.65 -15.20 -12.08
CA SER A 93 -6.91 -13.97 -11.90
C SER A 93 -5.81 -13.84 -12.94
N GLN A 94 -5.50 -12.60 -13.27
CA GLN A 94 -4.27 -12.27 -13.96
C GLN A 94 -3.67 -11.00 -13.35
N ILE A 95 -2.34 -10.94 -13.33
CA ILE A 95 -1.64 -9.67 -13.17
C ILE A 95 -1.80 -8.88 -14.47
N PHE A 96 -2.14 -7.59 -14.35
CA PHE A 96 -2.25 -6.73 -15.51
C PHE A 96 -0.88 -6.49 -16.15
N HIS A 97 -0.67 -7.04 -17.34
CA HIS A 97 0.55 -6.83 -18.12
C HIS A 97 0.29 -5.96 -19.35
N SER A 98 -0.82 -6.24 -20.06
CA SER A 98 -1.18 -5.55 -21.28
C SER A 98 -2.69 -5.49 -21.47
N THR A 99 -3.18 -4.45 -22.14
CA THR A 99 -4.60 -4.34 -22.53
C THR A 99 -5.02 -5.51 -23.43
N GLN A 100 -4.13 -5.99 -24.31
CA GLN A 100 -4.42 -7.10 -25.22
C GLN A 100 -4.56 -8.43 -24.48
N GLY A 101 -3.66 -8.71 -23.52
CA GLY A 101 -3.74 -9.88 -22.64
C GLY A 101 -5.03 -9.90 -21.84
N LEU A 102 -5.41 -8.77 -21.23
CA LEU A 102 -6.66 -8.65 -20.50
C LEU A 102 -7.89 -8.87 -21.41
N ARG A 103 -7.90 -8.30 -22.62
CA ARG A 103 -8.98 -8.55 -23.60
C ARG A 103 -9.12 -10.02 -23.97
N LEU A 104 -7.99 -10.71 -24.21
CA LEU A 104 -8.00 -12.14 -24.51
C LEU A 104 -8.65 -12.93 -23.37
N HIS A 105 -8.21 -12.71 -22.13
CA HIS A 105 -8.80 -13.35 -20.96
C HIS A 105 -10.29 -13.06 -20.81
N CYS A 106 -10.72 -11.79 -20.96
CA CYS A 106 -12.13 -11.41 -20.85
C CYS A 106 -12.98 -12.06 -21.94
N ARG A 107 -12.50 -12.09 -23.19
CA ARG A 107 -13.19 -12.78 -24.31
C ARG A 107 -13.37 -14.26 -24.00
N MET A 108 -12.29 -14.93 -23.58
CA MET A 108 -12.29 -16.36 -23.30
C MET A 108 -13.17 -16.69 -22.09
N ALA A 109 -13.11 -15.89 -21.02
CA ALA A 109 -13.95 -16.05 -19.85
C ALA A 109 -15.44 -15.86 -20.19
N GLN A 110 -15.78 -14.84 -20.98
CA GLN A 110 -17.14 -14.62 -21.45
C GLN A 110 -17.66 -15.82 -22.26
N ALA A 111 -16.88 -16.32 -23.21
CA ALA A 111 -17.24 -17.49 -24.03
C ALA A 111 -17.43 -18.77 -23.19
N ASN A 112 -16.74 -18.87 -22.06
CA ASN A 112 -16.79 -20.02 -21.16
C ASN A 112 -17.76 -19.85 -19.98
N ASN A 113 -18.47 -18.71 -19.87
CA ASN A 113 -19.31 -18.33 -18.73
C ASN A 113 -18.54 -18.30 -17.39
N LEU A 114 -17.37 -17.65 -17.41
CA LEU A 114 -16.47 -17.47 -16.28
C LEU A 114 -16.21 -15.98 -16.05
N SER A 115 -15.61 -15.67 -14.90
CA SER A 115 -15.24 -14.31 -14.50
C SER A 115 -13.73 -14.08 -14.49
N VAL A 116 -13.32 -12.81 -14.42
CA VAL A 116 -11.92 -12.40 -14.34
C VAL A 116 -11.69 -11.54 -13.11
N GLY A 117 -10.68 -11.90 -12.32
CA GLY A 117 -10.03 -11.00 -11.36
C GLY A 117 -8.80 -10.36 -12.00
N VAL A 118 -8.53 -9.10 -11.70
CA VAL A 118 -7.35 -8.39 -12.23
C VAL A 118 -6.50 -7.86 -11.09
N ILE A 119 -5.19 -8.04 -11.17
CA ILE A 119 -4.23 -7.56 -10.17
C ILE A 119 -3.41 -6.40 -10.75
N ILE A 120 -3.44 -5.24 -10.10
CA ILE A 120 -2.55 -4.11 -10.35
C ILE A 120 -1.32 -4.29 -9.45
N ALA A 121 -0.21 -4.72 -10.04
CA ALA A 121 0.98 -5.21 -9.34
C ALA A 121 1.95 -4.11 -8.89
N VAL A 122 1.43 -3.07 -8.24
CA VAL A 122 2.27 -2.08 -7.56
C VAL A 122 2.64 -2.61 -6.17
N GLN A 123 3.93 -2.57 -5.86
CA GLN A 123 4.54 -3.15 -4.66
C GLN A 123 5.71 -2.33 -4.11
N THR A 124 5.97 -2.46 -2.81
CA THR A 124 7.11 -1.80 -2.12
C THR A 124 8.14 -2.79 -1.57
N HIS A 125 7.89 -4.10 -1.62
CA HIS A 125 8.77 -5.10 -1.02
C HIS A 125 9.99 -5.49 -1.88
N SER A 126 10.00 -5.16 -3.17
CA SER A 126 11.12 -5.44 -4.07
C SER A 126 11.39 -4.27 -5.03
N GLY A 127 12.63 -4.19 -5.50
CA GLY A 127 13.04 -3.21 -6.51
C GLY A 127 12.67 -3.56 -7.95
N SER A 128 12.06 -4.72 -8.22
CA SER A 128 11.96 -5.27 -9.59
C SER A 128 10.86 -4.65 -10.45
N PHE A 129 9.90 -3.91 -9.89
CA PHE A 129 8.73 -3.39 -10.61
C PHE A 129 8.91 -1.93 -11.05
N GLY A 130 9.79 -1.69 -12.02
CA GLY A 130 9.86 -0.42 -12.76
C GLY A 130 10.56 0.75 -12.05
N TYR A 131 10.94 0.60 -10.79
CA TYR A 131 11.70 1.62 -10.04
C TYR A 131 13.23 1.65 -10.22
N PRO A 132 13.96 0.63 -10.76
CA PRO A 132 15.43 0.59 -10.67
C PRO A 132 16.14 1.87 -11.15
N ALA A 133 15.66 2.47 -12.25
CA ALA A 133 16.24 3.69 -12.79
C ALA A 133 16.10 4.88 -11.81
N LEU A 134 14.97 4.98 -11.11
CA LEU A 134 14.73 6.04 -10.11
C LEU A 134 15.52 5.78 -8.82
N LEU A 135 15.64 4.53 -8.42
CA LEU A 135 16.39 4.14 -7.23
C LEU A 135 17.89 4.44 -7.40
N ASN A 136 18.46 4.19 -8.58
CA ASN A 136 19.87 4.46 -8.87
C ASN A 136 20.23 5.95 -8.93
N GLN A 137 19.24 6.85 -8.99
CA GLN A 137 19.49 8.30 -9.03
C GLN A 137 19.68 8.91 -7.64
N ASP A 138 19.23 8.24 -6.57
CA ASP A 138 19.38 8.71 -5.20
C ASP A 138 19.10 7.57 -4.20
N PHE A 139 20.13 7.08 -3.52
CA PHE A 139 20.06 5.95 -2.58
C PHE A 139 19.30 6.26 -1.29
N ARG A 140 18.88 7.51 -1.09
CA ARG A 140 17.91 7.87 -0.06
C ARG A 140 16.49 7.40 -0.38
N ARG A 141 16.18 7.10 -1.65
CA ARG A 141 14.85 6.60 -2.11
C ARG A 141 14.60 5.13 -1.77
N MET A 142 15.55 4.50 -1.09
CA MET A 142 15.50 3.12 -0.68
C MET A 142 15.26 3.03 0.83
N GLN A 143 14.66 1.93 1.28
CA GLN A 143 14.51 1.65 2.70
C GLN A 143 15.88 1.40 3.34
N TRP A 144 16.13 2.01 4.50
CA TRP A 144 17.36 1.79 5.29
C TRP A 144 17.07 0.98 6.56
N ARG A 145 18.10 0.30 7.10
CA ARG A 145 17.98 -0.53 8.31
C ARG A 145 17.97 0.29 9.60
N LEU A 146 17.36 -0.28 10.64
CA LEU A 146 17.38 0.26 12.02
C LEU A 146 18.82 0.50 12.49
N ASP A 147 19.72 -0.45 12.24
CA ASP A 147 21.11 -0.41 12.69
C ASP A 147 21.99 0.67 12.02
N GLY A 148 21.43 1.42 11.06
CA GLY A 148 22.13 2.53 10.40
C GLY A 148 22.96 2.11 9.19
N THR A 149 22.73 0.92 8.65
CA THR A 149 23.36 0.43 7.43
C THR A 149 22.36 0.26 6.27
N THR A 150 22.88 0.07 5.05
CA THR A 150 22.06 -0.31 3.89
C THR A 150 21.84 -1.83 3.90
N TRP A 151 21.04 -2.35 2.97
CA TRP A 151 20.94 -3.80 2.76
C TRP A 151 22.09 -4.37 1.92
N GLN A 152 23.09 -3.55 1.57
CA GLN A 152 24.14 -3.97 0.65
C GLN A 152 24.99 -5.05 1.31
N GLY A 153 25.12 -6.20 0.64
CA GLY A 153 25.91 -7.33 1.13
C GLY A 153 25.17 -8.25 2.10
N GLU A 154 23.92 -7.97 2.44
CA GLU A 154 23.09 -8.86 3.26
C GLU A 154 22.36 -9.86 2.36
N SER A 155 22.68 -11.15 2.52
CA SER A 155 21.85 -12.23 2.00
C SER A 155 20.97 -12.75 3.12
N VAL A 156 19.67 -12.49 3.05
CA VAL A 156 18.70 -13.18 3.92
C VAL A 156 18.57 -14.59 3.37
N THR A 157 19.27 -15.52 4.00
CA THR A 157 19.08 -16.96 3.76
C THR A 157 17.96 -17.48 4.64
N ASP A 158 17.10 -18.31 4.07
CA ASP A 158 16.06 -19.00 4.81
C ASP A 158 16.67 -19.96 5.83
N LYS A 159 15.81 -20.52 6.68
CA LYS A 159 16.15 -21.57 7.66
C LYS A 159 16.81 -22.82 7.05
N ASN A 160 16.83 -22.96 5.73
CA ASN A 160 17.46 -24.07 5.01
C ASN A 160 18.78 -23.64 4.30
N GLY A 161 19.29 -22.42 4.56
CA GLY A 161 20.50 -21.90 3.94
C GLY A 161 20.35 -21.51 2.46
N SER A 162 19.14 -21.54 1.91
CA SER A 162 18.86 -21.02 0.58
C SER A 162 18.72 -19.50 0.67
N VAL A 163 19.24 -18.73 -0.30
CA VAL A 163 18.93 -17.30 -0.34
C VAL A 163 17.40 -17.17 -0.45
N GLU A 164 16.75 -16.74 0.62
CA GLU A 164 15.29 -16.81 0.75
C GLU A 164 14.65 -15.95 -0.35
N PHE A 165 15.30 -14.83 -0.69
CA PHE A 165 14.91 -13.91 -1.75
C PHE A 165 16.13 -13.13 -2.28
N PRO A 166 16.82 -13.55 -3.35
CA PRO A 166 17.95 -12.80 -3.93
C PRO A 166 17.56 -11.41 -4.46
N SER A 167 16.27 -11.07 -4.51
CA SER A 167 15.71 -9.80 -5.00
C SER A 167 15.49 -8.72 -3.92
N ARG A 168 15.73 -9.03 -2.64
CA ARG A 168 15.74 -8.05 -1.53
C ARG A 168 17.10 -7.34 -1.40
N ASP A 169 17.75 -7.14 -2.55
CA ASP A 169 18.85 -6.21 -2.72
C ASP A 169 18.47 -4.85 -2.13
N TRP A 170 19.44 -4.02 -1.73
CA TRP A 170 19.25 -2.70 -1.07
C TRP A 170 18.43 -1.68 -1.84
N ARG A 171 17.87 -2.08 -2.98
CA ARG A 171 16.99 -1.35 -3.88
C ARG A 171 15.51 -1.59 -3.59
N VAL A 172 15.15 -1.77 -2.33
CA VAL A 172 13.74 -1.79 -1.92
C VAL A 172 13.27 -0.33 -1.77
N PRO A 173 12.24 0.14 -2.50
CA PRO A 173 11.79 1.53 -2.43
C PRO A 173 11.19 1.87 -1.07
N THR A 174 11.40 3.09 -0.58
CA THR A 174 10.62 3.62 0.55
C THR A 174 9.16 3.84 0.14
N PRO A 175 8.15 3.37 0.90
CA PRO A 175 6.75 3.75 0.72
C PRO A 175 6.44 5.20 1.10
N SER A 176 7.40 5.95 1.67
CA SER A 176 7.19 7.32 2.13
C SER A 176 6.65 8.23 1.03
N ARG A 177 5.57 8.95 1.34
CA ARG A 177 4.96 9.98 0.49
C ARG A 177 5.84 11.21 0.31
N TYR A 178 6.90 11.34 1.11
CA TYR A 178 7.91 12.39 0.94
C TYR A 178 8.93 12.04 -0.16
N CYS A 179 9.04 10.77 -0.54
CA CYS A 179 9.82 10.33 -1.69
C CYS A 179 9.01 10.47 -3.00
N ALA A 180 8.67 11.72 -3.35
CA ALA A 180 7.79 12.05 -4.48
C ALA A 180 8.15 11.34 -5.79
N PRO A 181 9.42 11.21 -6.22
CA PRO A 181 9.73 10.48 -7.47
C PRO A 181 9.27 9.02 -7.50
N ILE A 182 9.35 8.31 -6.37
CA ILE A 182 8.90 6.91 -6.26
C ILE A 182 7.38 6.84 -6.15
N HIS A 183 6.80 7.67 -5.26
CA HIS A 183 5.36 7.73 -5.05
C HIS A 183 4.61 8.12 -6.33
N ASP A 184 5.02 9.20 -6.99
CA ASP A 184 4.40 9.69 -8.23
C ASP A 184 4.50 8.66 -9.37
N ALA A 185 5.64 7.95 -9.49
CA ALA A 185 5.81 6.90 -10.48
C ALA A 185 4.87 5.72 -10.22
N ALA A 186 4.74 5.29 -8.96
CA ALA A 186 3.81 4.25 -8.56
C ALA A 186 2.35 4.66 -8.88
N MET A 187 1.93 5.84 -8.42
CA MET A 187 0.59 6.37 -8.66
C MET A 187 0.26 6.54 -10.15
N MET A 188 1.25 6.94 -10.96
CA MET A 188 1.10 7.06 -12.40
C MET A 188 0.91 5.71 -13.09
N SER A 189 1.66 4.66 -12.68
CA SER A 189 1.47 3.29 -13.18
C SER A 189 0.05 2.80 -12.84
N VAL A 190 -0.38 2.91 -11.57
CA VAL A 190 -1.75 2.54 -11.15
C VAL A 190 -2.79 3.24 -12.01
N ARG A 191 -2.66 4.55 -12.21
CA ARG A 191 -3.63 5.35 -12.97
C ARG A 191 -3.71 4.90 -14.43
N ASN A 192 -2.57 4.56 -15.05
CA ASN A 192 -2.53 4.11 -16.44
C ASN A 192 -3.14 2.71 -16.59
N GLU A 193 -2.78 1.77 -15.74
CA GLU A 193 -3.32 0.41 -15.75
C GLU A 193 -4.83 0.43 -15.47
N ALA A 194 -5.27 1.17 -14.46
CA ALA A 194 -6.69 1.29 -14.11
C ALA A 194 -7.55 1.86 -15.25
N LYS A 195 -7.04 2.83 -16.03
CA LYS A 195 -7.73 3.35 -17.22
C LYS A 195 -7.91 2.28 -18.30
N GLU A 196 -6.88 1.48 -18.55
CA GLU A 196 -6.94 0.41 -19.53
C GLU A 196 -7.85 -0.73 -19.06
N ILE A 197 -7.78 -1.13 -17.79
CA ILE A 197 -8.73 -2.07 -17.18
C ILE A 197 -10.15 -1.56 -17.34
N ARG A 198 -10.41 -0.28 -17.02
CA ARG A 198 -11.73 0.34 -17.16
C ARG A 198 -12.24 0.30 -18.60
N ARG A 199 -11.36 0.52 -19.59
CA ARG A 199 -11.70 0.37 -21.02
C ARG A 199 -12.14 -1.06 -21.32
N VAL A 200 -11.38 -2.07 -20.89
CA VAL A 200 -11.75 -3.47 -21.13
C VAL A 200 -13.05 -3.86 -20.41
N MET A 201 -13.30 -3.32 -19.21
CA MET A 201 -14.59 -3.51 -18.52
C MET A 201 -15.79 -2.97 -19.31
N ASN A 202 -15.60 -1.91 -20.10
CA ASN A 202 -16.65 -1.40 -20.99
C ASN A 202 -16.84 -2.30 -22.22
N GLU A 203 -15.77 -2.91 -22.72
CA GLU A 203 -15.82 -3.86 -23.85
C GLU A 203 -16.45 -5.20 -23.45
N TYR A 204 -16.24 -5.62 -22.19
CA TYR A 204 -16.75 -6.88 -21.62
C TYR A 204 -17.51 -6.66 -20.30
N PRO A 205 -18.72 -6.05 -20.34
CA PRO A 205 -19.48 -5.72 -19.14
C PRO A 205 -19.77 -6.96 -18.27
N GLY A 206 -19.45 -6.87 -16.97
CA GLY A 206 -19.72 -7.92 -15.98
C GLY A 206 -18.75 -9.11 -15.98
N VAL A 207 -17.73 -9.13 -16.86
CA VAL A 207 -16.73 -10.20 -16.89
C VAL A 207 -15.66 -10.00 -15.82
N VAL A 208 -15.12 -8.78 -15.71
CA VAL A 208 -14.23 -8.41 -14.60
C VAL A 208 -15.08 -8.16 -13.36
N VAL A 209 -14.81 -8.91 -12.29
CA VAL A 209 -15.64 -8.93 -11.07
C VAL A 209 -14.90 -8.47 -9.82
N ALA A 210 -13.57 -8.48 -9.84
CA ALA A 210 -12.73 -7.97 -8.77
C ALA A 210 -11.44 -7.37 -9.38
N VAL A 211 -11.01 -6.26 -8.81
CA VAL A 211 -9.71 -5.66 -9.05
C VAL A 211 -8.97 -5.64 -7.74
N ASN A 212 -7.75 -6.14 -7.77
CA ASN A 212 -6.87 -6.10 -6.65
C ASN A 212 -5.84 -5.00 -6.86
N ALA A 213 -5.91 -3.93 -6.07
CA ALA A 213 -5.06 -2.76 -6.19
C ALA A 213 -4.18 -2.62 -4.96
N SER A 214 -2.86 -2.74 -5.22
CA SER A 214 -1.74 -2.85 -4.30
C SER A 214 -1.45 -4.30 -3.90
N ILE A 215 -0.25 -4.79 -4.25
CA ILE A 215 0.25 -6.12 -3.87
C ILE A 215 1.55 -6.03 -3.10
N GLU A 216 1.81 -7.03 -2.26
CA GLU A 216 3.10 -7.22 -1.57
C GLU A 216 3.65 -5.90 -1.00
N GLN A 217 2.78 -5.18 -0.29
CA GLN A 217 3.15 -3.94 0.40
C GLN A 217 3.65 -4.28 1.77
N GLU A 218 4.94 -4.09 1.93
CA GLU A 218 5.62 -4.32 3.19
C GLU A 218 6.93 -3.53 3.20
N LEU A 219 7.55 -3.59 4.36
CA LEU A 219 8.91 -3.16 4.57
C LEU A 219 9.87 -4.33 4.28
N ALA A 220 11.09 -4.04 3.80
CA ALA A 220 12.04 -4.92 3.10
C ALA A 220 12.34 -6.30 3.72
N THR A 221 11.89 -6.60 4.93
CA THR A 221 12.24 -7.81 5.68
C THR A 221 11.08 -8.66 6.16
N ALA A 222 9.85 -8.37 5.75
CA ALA A 222 8.74 -9.33 5.78
C ALA A 222 8.76 -10.30 6.97
N GLY A 223 8.52 -9.78 8.16
CA GLY A 223 8.43 -10.60 9.35
C GLY A 223 9.76 -11.23 9.78
N GLU A 224 10.88 -10.56 9.56
CA GLU A 224 12.13 -10.89 10.22
C GLU A 224 12.06 -10.47 11.70
N ASN A 225 12.43 -11.38 12.60
CA ASN A 225 12.42 -11.11 14.04
C ASN A 225 13.72 -10.46 14.55
N LYS A 226 14.72 -10.29 13.68
CA LYS A 226 15.97 -9.59 13.99
C LYS A 226 15.76 -8.08 13.95
N ASP A 227 15.91 -7.44 15.10
CA ASP A 227 15.73 -5.98 15.24
C ASP A 227 16.60 -5.17 14.27
N GLY A 228 17.85 -5.60 14.02
CA GLY A 228 18.76 -4.93 13.07
C GLY A 228 18.26 -4.93 11.62
N LEU A 229 17.32 -5.81 11.30
CA LEU A 229 16.70 -5.96 10.00
C LEU A 229 15.32 -5.27 9.94
N LEU A 230 14.94 -4.46 10.93
CA LEU A 230 13.74 -3.62 10.78
C LEU A 230 14.02 -2.49 9.78
N ALA A 231 13.10 -2.28 8.85
CA ALA A 231 13.30 -1.37 7.73
C ALA A 231 12.51 -0.05 7.82
N ASP A 232 12.96 0.78 6.89
CA ASP A 232 12.66 2.15 6.49
C ASP A 232 13.02 3.26 7.48
N TYR A 233 14.32 3.43 7.66
CA TYR A 233 14.91 4.60 8.32
C TYR A 233 15.50 5.59 7.31
N SER A 234 14.98 5.62 6.08
CA SER A 234 15.37 6.59 5.07
C SER A 234 15.05 8.02 5.54
N PRO A 235 15.75 9.06 5.05
CA PRO A 235 15.46 10.42 5.47
C PRO A 235 14.06 10.88 5.02
N PHE A 236 13.45 10.22 4.01
CA PHE A 236 12.06 10.48 3.63
C PHE A 236 11.09 9.96 4.69
N ALA A 237 11.20 8.68 5.06
CA ALA A 237 10.35 8.08 6.10
C ALA A 237 10.50 8.80 7.46
N VAL A 238 11.73 9.14 7.87
CA VAL A 238 11.96 9.87 9.14
C VAL A 238 11.41 11.30 9.09
N THR A 239 11.47 11.97 7.93
CA THR A 239 10.84 13.28 7.74
C THR A 239 9.32 13.16 7.86
N GLU A 240 8.75 12.15 7.23
CA GLU A 240 7.32 11.90 7.24
C GLU A 240 6.82 11.60 8.65
N PHE A 241 7.52 10.75 9.40
CA PHE A 241 7.22 10.45 10.80
C PHE A 241 7.24 11.70 11.69
N ARG A 242 8.27 12.55 11.55
CA ARG A 242 8.36 13.83 12.25
C ARG A 242 7.12 14.69 11.99
N ASP A 243 6.75 14.81 10.73
CA ASP A 243 5.66 15.68 10.30
C ASP A 243 4.29 15.10 10.67
N TRP A 244 4.14 13.77 10.64
CA TRP A 244 2.96 13.03 11.10
C TRP A 244 2.71 13.23 12.60
N LEU A 245 3.75 13.13 13.43
CA LEU A 245 3.65 13.39 14.88
C LEU A 245 3.30 14.85 15.20
N ARG A 246 3.77 15.79 14.39
CA ARG A 246 3.59 17.23 14.62
C ARG A 246 2.35 17.80 13.93
N HIS A 247 1.71 17.04 13.05
CA HIS A 247 0.67 17.54 12.15
C HIS A 247 1.18 18.74 11.33
N THR A 248 2.37 18.60 10.75
CA THR A 248 3.01 19.61 9.88
C THR A 248 3.27 19.05 8.49
N GLY A 249 3.83 19.87 7.59
CA GLY A 249 4.14 19.43 6.22
C GLY A 249 2.91 18.89 5.49
N LYS A 250 3.01 17.69 4.92
CA LYS A 250 1.88 17.03 4.24
C LYS A 250 0.72 16.67 5.19
N TYR A 251 0.96 16.58 6.50
CA TYR A 251 -0.04 16.27 7.53
C TYR A 251 -0.58 17.52 8.24
N ASN A 252 -0.32 18.72 7.71
CA ASN A 252 -0.90 19.92 8.30
C ASN A 252 -2.44 19.89 8.23
N ASP A 253 -3.11 19.94 9.37
CA ASP A 253 -4.58 19.79 9.47
C ASP A 253 -5.42 20.82 8.71
N THR A 254 -4.85 21.91 8.19
CA THR A 254 -5.60 22.92 7.43
C THR A 254 -5.15 23.10 5.98
N LYS A 255 -3.91 22.73 5.66
CA LYS A 255 -3.31 22.98 4.33
C LYS A 255 -2.54 21.78 3.77
N GLY A 256 -2.35 20.74 4.56
CA GLY A 256 -1.62 19.55 4.17
C GLY A 256 -2.46 18.69 3.22
N GLU A 257 -1.78 18.05 2.28
CA GLU A 257 -2.38 17.09 1.35
C GLU A 257 -3.11 15.95 2.06
N TYR A 258 -2.63 15.57 3.25
CA TYR A 258 -3.17 14.51 4.10
C TYR A 258 -3.67 15.07 5.46
N ALA A 259 -4.27 16.26 5.44
CA ALA A 259 -4.91 16.85 6.62
C ALA A 259 -5.85 15.84 7.32
N GLY A 260 -5.76 15.73 8.65
CA GLY A 260 -6.56 14.79 9.43
C GLY A 260 -6.06 13.33 9.43
N GLN A 261 -4.93 13.05 8.77
CA GLN A 261 -4.24 11.75 8.79
C GLN A 261 -2.95 11.77 9.64
N GLY A 262 -2.75 12.84 10.43
CA GLY A 262 -1.68 12.92 11.43
C GLY A 262 -1.86 11.92 12.57
N ALA A 263 -0.86 11.83 13.45
CA ALA A 263 -0.87 10.88 14.55
C ALA A 263 -2.10 11.03 15.47
N PRO A 264 -2.78 9.93 15.84
CA PRO A 264 -3.94 10.00 16.71
C PRO A 264 -3.56 10.46 18.14
N PRO A 265 -4.53 11.00 18.92
CA PRO A 265 -4.26 11.55 20.24
C PRO A 265 -3.77 10.50 21.25
N GLU A 266 -4.02 9.21 21.02
CA GLU A 266 -3.46 8.10 21.78
C GLU A 266 -1.93 8.06 21.69
N ILE A 267 -1.33 8.58 20.61
CA ILE A 267 0.12 8.62 20.38
C ILE A 267 0.71 9.96 20.81
N VAL A 268 0.10 11.07 20.38
CA VAL A 268 0.66 12.42 20.58
C VAL A 268 0.04 13.18 21.74
N GLY A 269 -0.88 12.56 22.48
CA GLY A 269 -1.64 13.21 23.55
C GLY A 269 -2.82 14.03 23.03
N PRO A 270 -3.56 14.69 23.94
CA PRO A 270 -4.75 15.47 23.58
C PRO A 270 -4.43 16.53 22.52
N PHE A 271 -5.25 16.60 21.49
CA PHE A 271 -5.15 17.67 20.50
C PHE A 271 -5.45 19.01 21.13
N VAL A 272 -4.70 20.03 20.73
CA VAL A 272 -4.85 21.38 21.23
C VAL A 272 -5.32 22.30 20.12
N ARG A 273 -6.28 23.17 20.43
CA ARG A 273 -6.79 24.16 19.48
C ARG A 273 -5.76 25.28 19.30
N THR A 274 -5.13 25.33 18.13
CA THR A 274 -4.18 26.39 17.77
C THR A 274 -4.40 26.81 16.32
N GLN A 275 -4.32 28.13 16.06
CA GLN A 275 -4.56 28.72 14.73
C GLN A 275 -5.90 28.25 14.09
N GLY A 276 -6.95 28.12 14.91
CA GLY A 276 -8.30 27.76 14.43
C GLY A 276 -8.57 26.27 14.22
N ALA A 277 -7.57 25.39 14.33
CA ALA A 277 -7.73 23.94 14.14
C ALA A 277 -7.31 23.15 15.39
N LEU A 278 -7.86 21.94 15.57
CA LEU A 278 -7.32 20.96 16.52
C LEU A 278 -6.08 20.33 15.90
N ARG A 279 -4.96 20.32 16.64
CA ARG A 279 -3.67 19.82 16.15
C ARG A 279 -2.92 19.05 17.24
N SER A 280 -1.90 18.31 16.84
CA SER A 280 -0.90 17.77 17.78
C SER A 280 -0.34 18.87 18.69
N GLN A 281 -0.10 18.53 19.96
CA GLN A 281 0.49 19.46 20.93
C GLN A 281 1.92 19.91 20.55
N PHE A 282 2.58 19.21 19.61
CA PHE A 282 3.94 19.53 19.13
C PHE A 282 3.96 20.42 17.88
N TYR A 283 2.79 20.85 17.39
CA TYR A 283 2.67 21.59 16.13
C TYR A 283 3.50 22.88 16.11
N ASP A 284 3.43 23.66 17.20
CA ASP A 284 4.08 24.97 17.31
C ASP A 284 5.36 24.95 18.17
N ASP A 285 5.85 23.77 18.58
CA ASP A 285 7.12 23.60 19.28
C ASP A 285 8.28 24.22 18.47
N PRO A 286 8.94 25.29 18.97
CA PRO A 286 10.08 25.89 18.27
C PRO A 286 11.27 24.93 18.13
N SER A 287 11.42 24.02 19.08
CA SER A 287 12.37 22.90 19.07
C SER A 287 11.79 21.73 19.87
N PRO A 288 12.25 20.48 19.66
CA PRO A 288 11.74 19.34 20.42
C PRO A 288 11.85 19.48 21.95
N SER A 289 12.83 20.26 22.42
CA SER A 289 13.06 20.54 23.84
C SER A 289 12.18 21.65 24.42
N ARG A 290 11.56 22.49 23.59
CA ARG A 290 10.83 23.68 24.01
C ARG A 290 9.39 23.59 23.54
N ALA A 291 8.48 23.47 24.49
CA ALA A 291 7.05 23.52 24.21
C ALA A 291 6.72 24.87 23.54
N GLY A 292 5.83 24.84 22.57
CA GLY A 292 5.19 26.04 22.04
C GLY A 292 4.26 26.69 23.05
N LYS A 293 3.07 27.08 22.62
CA LYS A 293 2.06 27.68 23.51
C LYS A 293 1.22 26.63 24.24
N THR A 294 1.45 25.34 23.98
CA THR A 294 0.54 24.28 24.38
C THR A 294 1.28 23.03 24.87
N GLY A 295 0.78 22.42 25.95
CA GLY A 295 1.15 21.06 26.35
C GLY A 295 2.59 20.88 26.82
N ARG A 296 3.08 19.64 26.72
CA ARG A 296 4.47 19.27 26.99
C ARG A 296 5.28 19.37 25.70
N SER A 297 6.57 19.70 25.82
CA SER A 297 7.45 19.61 24.65
C SER A 297 7.55 18.18 24.15
N PHE A 298 7.90 18.00 22.88
CA PHE A 298 8.13 16.68 22.29
C PHE A 298 9.05 15.79 23.16
N ASN A 299 10.19 16.32 23.59
CA ASN A 299 11.16 15.60 24.42
C ASN A 299 10.58 15.20 25.77
N GLN A 300 9.78 16.07 26.39
CA GLN A 300 9.12 15.76 27.66
C GLN A 300 8.03 14.69 27.52
N TRP A 301 7.34 14.65 26.37
CA TRP A 301 6.30 13.65 26.12
C TRP A 301 6.88 12.27 25.84
N PHE A 302 7.89 12.20 24.97
CA PHE A 302 8.46 10.95 24.48
C PHE A 302 9.69 10.46 25.26
N GLY A 303 10.25 11.27 26.17
CA GLY A 303 11.47 10.92 26.89
C GLY A 303 12.73 10.95 26.02
N THR A 304 12.77 11.85 25.04
CA THR A 304 13.90 12.03 24.10
C THR A 304 14.71 13.27 24.43
N ASN A 305 15.79 13.54 23.68
CA ASN A 305 16.73 14.64 23.96
C ASN A 305 17.16 15.42 22.70
N PHE A 306 16.28 15.52 21.70
CA PHE A 306 16.58 16.26 20.46
C PHE A 306 16.66 17.78 20.71
N SER A 307 17.58 18.46 20.03
CA SER A 307 17.74 19.92 20.13
C SER A 307 17.13 20.66 18.93
N THR A 308 16.85 19.96 17.83
CA THR A 308 16.29 20.56 16.60
C THR A 308 15.39 19.58 15.84
N TRP A 309 14.42 20.11 15.09
CA TRP A 309 13.56 19.35 14.19
C TRP A 309 14.24 18.92 12.89
N ARG A 310 15.44 19.42 12.61
CA ARG A 310 16.27 18.92 11.49
C ARG A 310 16.61 17.46 11.74
N LEU A 311 16.67 16.65 10.68
CA LEU A 311 16.99 15.24 10.83
C LEU A 311 18.43 15.07 11.30
N ARG A 312 18.64 14.04 12.14
CA ARG A 312 19.95 13.60 12.60
C ARG A 312 20.82 13.15 11.43
N PHE A 313 20.22 12.44 10.47
CA PHE A 313 20.90 11.88 9.31
C PHE A 313 20.23 12.35 8.02
N TRP A 314 21.05 12.84 7.08
CA TRP A 314 20.69 13.18 5.71
C TRP A 314 19.42 14.02 5.55
N ASP A 315 19.24 15.04 6.41
CA ASP A 315 18.14 16.01 6.30
C ASP A 315 18.00 16.54 4.86
N ILE A 316 16.84 16.26 4.25
CA ILE A 316 16.61 16.48 2.81
C ILE A 316 16.71 17.97 2.45
N ALA A 317 16.28 18.85 3.35
CA ALA A 317 16.34 20.29 3.12
C ALA A 317 17.78 20.82 3.22
N ARG A 318 18.60 20.26 4.13
CA ARG A 318 20.00 20.65 4.31
C ARG A 318 20.93 20.03 3.27
N PHE A 319 20.64 18.81 2.82
CA PHE A 319 21.44 18.04 1.87
C PHE A 319 20.59 17.69 0.64
N PRO A 320 20.20 18.66 -0.21
CA PRO A 320 19.26 18.42 -1.29
C PRO A 320 19.83 17.53 -2.41
N ALA A 321 21.15 17.57 -2.63
CA ALA A 321 21.80 16.76 -3.65
C ALA A 321 21.65 15.26 -3.40
N SER A 322 21.34 14.51 -4.46
CA SER A 322 21.23 13.05 -4.43
C SER A 322 22.48 12.37 -3.90
N ILE A 323 22.29 11.21 -3.27
CA ILE A 323 23.38 10.29 -2.91
C ILE A 323 23.46 9.20 -3.97
N THR A 324 24.55 9.16 -4.72
CA THR A 324 24.79 8.13 -5.77
C THR A 324 26.07 7.33 -5.52
N ASP A 325 26.77 7.60 -4.41
CA ASP A 325 27.94 6.82 -3.98
C ASP A 325 27.45 5.65 -3.12
N GLU A 326 27.70 4.42 -3.56
CA GLU A 326 27.25 3.21 -2.87
C GLU A 326 27.95 3.05 -1.51
N LYS A 327 29.08 3.73 -1.29
CA LYS A 327 29.85 3.69 -0.03
C LYS A 327 29.36 4.71 1.00
N PHE A 328 28.21 5.35 0.78
CA PHE A 328 27.66 6.29 1.76
C PHE A 328 27.31 5.58 3.08
N SER A 329 27.40 6.31 4.19
CA SER A 329 26.91 5.84 5.49
C SER A 329 25.48 6.36 5.70
N PRO A 330 24.47 5.50 5.94
CA PRO A 330 23.12 5.95 6.27
C PRO A 330 23.02 6.70 7.60
N SER A 331 23.86 6.35 8.58
CA SER A 331 23.90 6.97 9.91
C SER A 331 25.28 7.56 10.24
N PRO A 332 25.74 8.61 9.52
CA PRO A 332 27.06 9.17 9.74
C PRO A 332 27.15 9.78 11.15
N SER A 333 28.19 9.42 11.91
CA SER A 333 28.40 9.95 13.26
C SER A 333 28.84 11.41 13.29
N ALA A 334 29.46 11.89 12.21
CA ALA A 334 29.91 13.27 12.01
C ALA A 334 30.00 13.63 10.52
N GLY A 335 30.27 14.90 10.22
CA GLY A 335 30.55 15.37 8.87
C GLY A 335 29.30 15.56 7.99
N ARG A 336 29.46 15.35 6.68
CA ARG A 336 28.37 15.47 5.71
C ARG A 336 27.27 14.44 6.02
N GLY A 337 26.02 14.89 6.01
CA GLY A 337 24.87 14.05 6.36
C GLY A 337 24.56 14.04 7.86
N ALA A 338 25.44 14.50 8.76
CA ALA A 338 25.19 14.47 10.20
C ALA A 338 24.68 15.83 10.76
N THR A 339 23.70 15.77 11.65
CA THR A 339 23.24 16.91 12.47
C THR A 339 23.23 16.52 13.95
N LEU A 340 24.12 17.12 14.73
CA LEU A 340 24.18 16.89 16.18
C LEU A 340 22.87 17.33 16.85
N GLY A 341 22.27 16.44 17.65
CA GLY A 341 20.99 16.68 18.31
C GLY A 341 19.77 16.75 17.37
N GLY A 342 19.93 16.36 16.10
CA GLY A 342 18.82 16.26 15.16
C GLY A 342 17.80 15.19 15.53
N PHE A 343 16.57 15.37 15.06
CA PHE A 343 15.46 14.42 15.17
C PHE A 343 15.78 13.12 14.41
N ASP A 344 15.45 11.98 15.00
CA ASP A 344 15.54 10.66 14.34
C ASP A 344 14.43 9.76 14.87
N ALA A 345 14.04 8.76 14.09
CA ALA A 345 13.20 7.68 14.58
C ALA A 345 13.94 6.87 15.67
N PRO A 346 13.23 6.17 16.58
CA PRO A 346 13.88 5.37 17.60
C PRO A 346 14.68 4.21 16.97
N ARG A 347 15.97 4.13 17.29
CA ARG A 347 16.93 3.14 16.73
C ARG A 347 17.14 1.92 17.64
N LYS A 348 16.37 1.81 18.72
CA LYS A 348 16.45 0.72 19.67
C LYS A 348 15.03 0.28 20.00
N ARG A 349 14.78 -1.02 19.83
CA ARG A 349 13.52 -1.63 20.22
C ARG A 349 13.34 -1.56 21.73
N ASP A 350 12.23 -0.97 22.14
CA ASP A 350 11.84 -0.86 23.54
C ASP A 350 10.31 -0.75 23.63
N VAL A 351 9.64 -1.87 23.89
CA VAL A 351 8.16 -1.95 23.93
C VAL A 351 7.55 -1.07 25.01
N ALA A 352 8.32 -0.69 26.04
CA ALA A 352 7.88 0.23 27.09
C ALA A 352 8.04 1.71 26.67
N SER A 353 8.83 2.00 25.63
CA SER A 353 9.05 3.35 25.13
C SER A 353 7.84 3.82 24.31
N LYS A 354 7.24 4.94 24.73
CA LYS A 354 6.21 5.63 23.95
C LYS A 354 6.71 6.05 22.57
N PHE A 355 8.00 6.40 22.46
CA PHE A 355 8.57 6.82 21.18
C PHE A 355 8.74 5.65 20.23
N TRP A 356 9.15 4.49 20.76
CA TRP A 356 9.17 3.24 19.99
C TRP A 356 7.78 2.88 19.50
N ASN A 357 6.78 2.86 20.39
CA ASN A 357 5.39 2.51 20.04
C ASN A 357 4.77 3.49 19.02
N ALA A 358 5.18 4.76 19.04
CA ALA A 358 4.79 5.73 18.01
C ALA A 358 5.39 5.42 16.63
N TRP A 359 6.56 4.79 16.59
CA TRP A 359 7.24 4.40 15.36
C TRP A 359 6.80 3.01 14.86
N SER A 360 6.72 2.02 15.75
CA SER A 360 6.31 0.64 15.47
C SER A 360 5.48 0.12 16.65
N TRP A 361 4.22 -0.23 16.40
CA TRP A 361 3.41 -1.03 17.32
C TRP A 361 3.25 -2.42 16.73
N ASP A 362 4.10 -3.34 17.15
CA ASP A 362 4.07 -4.72 16.64
C ASP A 362 3.16 -5.55 17.58
N VAL A 363 2.07 -6.12 17.07
CA VAL A 363 1.06 -6.80 17.90
C VAL A 363 1.63 -7.95 18.76
N PRO A 364 2.62 -8.75 18.29
CA PRO A 364 3.25 -9.78 19.12
C PRO A 364 4.01 -9.23 20.32
N ASP A 365 4.61 -8.04 20.19
CA ASP A 365 5.33 -7.38 21.29
C ASP A 365 4.39 -6.95 22.42
N HIS A 366 3.09 -6.86 22.11
CA HIS A 366 2.00 -6.54 23.02
C HIS A 366 1.10 -7.76 23.29
N GLY A 367 1.63 -8.99 23.13
CA GLY A 367 0.93 -10.22 23.51
C GLY A 367 -0.30 -10.52 22.65
N GLY A 368 -0.32 -10.10 21.39
CA GLY A 368 -1.48 -10.30 20.51
C GLY A 368 -2.52 -9.17 20.57
N GLN A 369 -2.28 -8.13 21.38
CA GLN A 369 -3.23 -7.04 21.57
C GLN A 369 -3.02 -5.92 20.55
N TYR A 370 -4.14 -5.54 19.92
CA TYR A 370 -4.20 -4.36 19.06
C TYR A 370 -4.01 -3.10 19.92
N PRO A 371 -3.46 -2.02 19.35
CA PRO A 371 -3.22 -0.79 20.09
C PRO A 371 -4.53 -0.13 20.57
N PRO A 372 -4.47 0.74 21.58
CA PRO A 372 -5.62 1.54 22.00
C PRO A 372 -6.13 2.42 20.85
N GLY A 373 -7.38 2.86 20.95
CA GLY A 373 -8.05 3.65 19.92
C GLY A 373 -9.38 3.01 19.52
N ASN A 374 -10.11 3.64 18.60
CA ASN A 374 -11.30 3.01 18.01
C ASN A 374 -10.88 2.08 16.87
N SER A 375 -11.73 1.10 16.51
CA SER A 375 -11.42 0.15 15.44
C SER A 375 -11.21 0.81 14.08
N GLY A 376 -11.78 1.98 13.80
CA GLY A 376 -11.48 2.70 12.56
C GLY A 376 -10.09 3.34 12.54
N ARG A 377 -9.55 3.72 13.70
CA ARG A 377 -8.27 4.42 13.86
C ARG A 377 -7.50 3.93 15.09
N PRO A 378 -7.12 2.64 15.13
CA PRO A 378 -6.24 2.12 16.17
C PRO A 378 -4.89 2.85 16.15
N ALA A 379 -4.28 3.02 17.33
CA ALA A 379 -3.02 3.74 17.52
C ALA A 379 -1.79 2.90 17.12
N PHE A 380 -1.82 2.32 15.92
CA PHE A 380 -0.63 1.67 15.37
C PHE A 380 0.53 2.66 15.18
N GLY A 381 1.74 2.12 15.18
CA GLY A 381 2.95 2.91 14.92
C GLY A 381 3.01 3.44 13.49
N PHE A 382 3.85 4.46 13.29
CA PHE A 382 4.01 5.13 12.00
C PHE A 382 4.33 4.18 10.84
N ARG A 383 5.14 3.14 11.05
CA ARG A 383 5.50 2.18 9.98
C ARG A 383 4.26 1.50 9.39
N GLN A 384 3.32 1.08 10.24
CA GLN A 384 2.00 0.56 9.83
C GLN A 384 1.17 1.64 9.11
N PHE A 385 1.17 2.86 9.62
CA PHE A 385 0.49 3.99 8.97
C PHE A 385 1.08 4.28 7.59
N GLU A 386 2.39 4.21 7.40
CA GLU A 386 3.08 4.45 6.14
C GLU A 386 2.62 3.46 5.05
N ILE A 387 2.53 2.16 5.39
CA ILE A 387 1.99 1.14 4.46
C ILE A 387 0.51 1.37 4.20
N LYS A 388 -0.31 1.57 5.26
CA LYS A 388 -1.75 1.90 5.14
C LYS A 388 -1.98 3.06 4.18
N HIS A 389 -1.15 4.08 4.30
CA HIS A 389 -1.18 5.30 3.53
C HIS A 389 -0.85 5.07 2.06
N PHE A 390 0.22 4.33 1.77
CA PHE A 390 0.59 3.95 0.42
C PHE A 390 -0.51 3.12 -0.26
N VAL A 391 -1.01 2.09 0.42
CA VAL A 391 -2.14 1.25 -0.05
C VAL A 391 -3.37 2.09 -0.35
N SER A 392 -3.73 2.99 0.57
CA SER A 392 -4.90 3.86 0.40
C SER A 392 -4.74 4.83 -0.78
N ASP A 393 -3.52 5.27 -1.08
CA ASP A 393 -3.24 6.12 -2.23
C ASP A 393 -3.35 5.33 -3.54
N VAL A 394 -2.83 4.10 -3.60
CA VAL A 394 -3.00 3.19 -4.75
C VAL A 394 -4.48 2.97 -5.07
N VAL A 395 -5.28 2.59 -4.07
CA VAL A 395 -6.72 2.37 -4.26
C VAL A 395 -7.42 3.66 -4.72
N ARG A 396 -7.06 4.82 -4.15
CA ARG A 396 -7.62 6.11 -4.55
C ARG A 396 -7.31 6.45 -6.00
N GLU A 397 -6.10 6.19 -6.48
CA GLU A 397 -5.73 6.43 -7.88
C GLU A 397 -6.45 5.50 -8.85
N ALA A 398 -6.63 4.23 -8.48
CA ALA A 398 -7.45 3.29 -9.25
C ALA A 398 -8.91 3.78 -9.39
N ILE A 399 -9.51 4.26 -8.28
CA ILE A 399 -10.86 4.84 -8.29
C ILE A 399 -10.92 6.12 -9.13
N ARG A 400 -9.95 7.03 -8.97
CA ARG A 400 -9.86 8.28 -9.76
C ARG A 400 -9.73 8.00 -11.26
N ALA A 401 -9.10 6.88 -11.63
CA ALA A 401 -8.98 6.42 -13.01
C ALA A 401 -10.28 5.78 -13.56
N GLY A 402 -11.32 5.64 -12.72
CA GLY A 402 -12.66 5.24 -13.12
C GLY A 402 -13.04 3.80 -12.77
N LEU A 403 -12.18 3.07 -12.04
CA LEU A 403 -12.55 1.74 -11.55
C LEU A 403 -13.61 1.82 -10.44
N PRO A 404 -14.61 0.91 -10.42
CA PRO A 404 -15.62 0.90 -9.39
C PRO A 404 -15.01 0.57 -8.02
N GLN A 405 -15.21 1.46 -7.06
CA GLN A 405 -14.73 1.30 -5.69
C GLN A 405 -15.17 -0.03 -5.05
N SER A 406 -16.37 -0.52 -5.35
CA SER A 406 -16.91 -1.78 -4.83
C SER A 406 -16.30 -3.05 -5.44
N MET A 407 -15.41 -2.91 -6.42
CA MET A 407 -14.67 -4.03 -6.99
C MET A 407 -13.21 -4.01 -6.54
N ILE A 408 -12.76 -2.98 -5.82
CA ILE A 408 -11.35 -2.83 -5.46
C ILE A 408 -11.09 -3.37 -4.07
N TYR A 409 -10.14 -4.28 -4.01
CA TYR A 409 -9.59 -4.86 -2.78
C TYR A 409 -8.07 -4.68 -2.79
N THR A 410 -7.45 -4.92 -1.63
CA THR A 410 -5.99 -4.89 -1.46
C THR A 410 -5.44 -6.32 -1.47
N HIS A 411 -4.21 -6.55 -1.93
CA HIS A 411 -3.57 -7.87 -1.98
C HIS A 411 -2.40 -7.92 -1.02
N GLN A 412 -2.06 -9.12 -0.54
CA GLN A 412 -0.69 -9.48 -0.18
C GLN A 412 0.00 -8.45 0.71
N ILE A 413 -0.72 -7.93 1.70
CA ILE A 413 -0.07 -7.17 2.76
C ILE A 413 0.59 -8.21 3.67
N ALA A 414 1.85 -8.53 3.34
CA ALA A 414 2.59 -9.60 3.99
C ALA A 414 2.90 -9.20 5.44
N ALA A 415 1.97 -9.56 6.32
CA ALA A 415 2.02 -9.16 7.71
C ALA A 415 1.35 -10.19 8.62
N GLU A 416 1.99 -10.37 9.78
CA GLU A 416 1.65 -11.08 11.02
C GLU A 416 1.17 -12.54 10.98
N GLU A 417 0.71 -13.05 9.84
CA GLU A 417 -0.10 -14.26 9.85
C GLU A 417 0.16 -15.22 8.66
N VAL A 418 1.30 -15.06 7.96
CA VAL A 418 1.79 -16.08 7.00
C VAL A 418 2.54 -17.21 7.74
N ASN A 419 3.22 -16.91 8.85
CA ASN A 419 3.73 -17.88 9.82
C ASN A 419 4.05 -17.16 11.16
N ALA A 420 4.12 -17.90 12.28
CA ALA A 420 4.37 -17.34 13.62
C ALA A 420 5.76 -16.66 13.79
N GLY A 421 6.66 -16.81 12.82
CA GLY A 421 7.93 -16.08 12.77
C GLY A 421 7.81 -14.74 12.07
N ARG A 422 6.80 -14.56 11.20
CA ARG A 422 6.62 -13.45 10.25
C ARG A 422 5.88 -12.24 10.86
N CYS A 423 6.11 -11.94 12.12
CA CYS A 423 5.21 -11.06 12.88
C CYS A 423 5.78 -9.68 13.23
N ARG A 424 6.92 -9.29 12.64
CA ARG A 424 7.53 -7.96 12.87
C ARG A 424 7.84 -7.29 11.55
N SER A 425 7.03 -6.34 11.12
CA SER A 425 7.35 -5.46 9.99
C SER A 425 6.11 -4.66 9.60
N GLY A 426 5.98 -3.42 10.09
CA GLY A 426 5.33 -2.29 9.42
C GLY A 426 3.97 -2.44 8.76
N ALA A 427 3.23 -3.53 8.96
CA ALA A 427 1.89 -3.72 8.44
C ALA A 427 1.15 -4.74 9.31
N ASP A 428 -0.15 -4.54 9.46
CA ASP A 428 -1.12 -5.49 10.02
C ASP A 428 -2.08 -5.82 8.87
N PRO A 429 -2.26 -7.08 8.46
CA PRO A 429 -2.91 -7.39 7.19
C PRO A 429 -4.37 -6.90 7.15
N ILE A 430 -5.03 -6.87 8.31
CA ILE A 430 -6.44 -6.48 8.44
C ILE A 430 -6.57 -4.96 8.36
N TRP A 431 -5.87 -4.23 9.21
CA TRP A 431 -6.00 -2.78 9.30
C TRP A 431 -5.34 -2.07 8.11
N THR A 432 -4.14 -2.50 7.71
CA THR A 432 -3.43 -1.86 6.58
C THR A 432 -4.08 -2.16 5.23
N GLY A 433 -4.71 -3.34 5.07
CA GLY A 433 -5.48 -3.71 3.89
C GLY A 433 -6.88 -3.07 3.81
N LEU A 434 -7.42 -2.57 4.92
CA LEU A 434 -8.75 -1.96 4.91
C LEU A 434 -8.76 -0.69 4.05
N TYR A 435 -9.68 -0.53 3.10
CA TYR A 435 -9.95 0.76 2.47
C TYR A 435 -11.20 1.40 3.09
N GLU A 436 -11.00 2.27 4.08
CA GLU A 436 -12.09 2.88 4.88
C GLU A 436 -13.26 3.45 4.06
N PRO A 437 -13.05 4.15 2.92
CA PRO A 437 -14.17 4.72 2.18
C PRO A 437 -15.15 3.68 1.61
N SER A 438 -14.68 2.46 1.27
CA SER A 438 -15.54 1.37 0.78
C SER A 438 -15.89 0.38 1.87
N GLY A 439 -15.06 0.29 2.91
CA GLY A 439 -15.07 -0.82 3.85
C GLY A 439 -14.53 -2.12 3.25
N THR A 440 -13.99 -2.12 2.02
CA THR A 440 -13.42 -3.32 1.40
C THR A 440 -12.10 -3.67 2.06
N LEU A 441 -11.87 -4.96 2.28
CA LEU A 441 -10.64 -5.49 2.86
C LEU A 441 -10.18 -6.70 2.07
N GLY A 442 -8.94 -6.66 1.57
CA GLY A 442 -8.31 -7.85 1.01
C GLY A 442 -7.05 -8.21 1.78
N ILE A 443 -6.92 -9.50 2.09
CA ILE A 443 -5.82 -10.07 2.87
C ILE A 443 -5.22 -11.26 2.14
N THR A 444 -4.06 -11.73 2.61
CA THR A 444 -3.45 -12.99 2.18
C THR A 444 -3.36 -13.92 3.38
N ARG A 445 -3.75 -15.19 3.20
CA ARG A 445 -3.72 -16.14 4.31
C ARG A 445 -3.46 -17.58 3.86
N PHE A 446 -2.53 -18.18 4.59
CA PHE A 446 -2.30 -19.61 4.65
C PHE A 446 -2.79 -20.15 6.01
N GLY A 447 -3.87 -20.93 5.99
CA GLY A 447 -4.56 -21.51 7.16
C GLY A 447 -5.85 -20.79 7.51
N SER A 448 -6.58 -21.29 8.52
CA SER A 448 -7.83 -20.66 8.98
C SER A 448 -7.61 -19.29 9.63
N ILE A 449 -8.59 -18.40 9.56
CA ILE A 449 -8.59 -17.05 10.15
C ILE A 449 -9.60 -16.97 11.28
N ASP A 450 -9.29 -16.18 12.30
CA ASP A 450 -10.28 -15.71 13.26
C ASP A 450 -11.15 -14.60 12.63
N VAL A 451 -12.35 -14.96 12.17
CA VAL A 451 -13.30 -14.02 11.55
C VAL A 451 -13.74 -12.88 12.46
N SER A 452 -13.60 -13.01 13.78
CA SER A 452 -13.92 -11.93 14.71
C SER A 452 -12.97 -10.74 14.54
N LYS A 453 -11.70 -11.00 14.21
CA LYS A 453 -10.74 -9.94 13.89
C LYS A 453 -11.08 -9.23 12.59
N MET A 454 -11.58 -9.96 11.59
CA MET A 454 -11.97 -9.39 10.29
C MET A 454 -13.19 -8.48 10.42
N THR A 455 -14.23 -9.01 11.07
CA THR A 455 -15.54 -8.34 11.22
C THR A 455 -15.50 -7.12 12.14
N GLN A 456 -14.43 -6.95 12.93
CA GLN A 456 -14.16 -5.70 13.64
C GLN A 456 -13.92 -4.51 12.68
N TYR A 457 -13.42 -4.77 11.47
CA TYR A 457 -12.97 -3.73 10.53
C TYR A 457 -13.79 -3.68 9.25
N SER A 458 -14.29 -4.83 8.77
CA SER A 458 -14.96 -4.92 7.48
C SER A 458 -16.07 -5.96 7.46
N HIS A 459 -17.14 -5.64 6.73
CA HIS A 459 -18.22 -6.56 6.36
C HIS A 459 -18.15 -7.01 4.89
N ASP A 460 -17.11 -6.57 4.17
CA ASP A 460 -16.91 -6.74 2.73
C ASP A 460 -15.43 -7.09 2.53
N TRP A 461 -15.11 -8.38 2.58
CA TRP A 461 -13.73 -8.82 2.57
C TRP A 461 -13.45 -10.05 1.72
N GLY A 462 -12.18 -10.23 1.40
CA GLY A 462 -11.69 -11.36 0.61
C GLY A 462 -10.27 -11.80 0.97
N ILE A 463 -9.93 -13.02 0.58
CA ILE A 463 -8.60 -13.59 0.72
C ILE A 463 -8.00 -13.77 -0.66
N PHE A 464 -6.98 -12.98 -0.96
CA PHE A 464 -6.27 -12.95 -2.22
C PHE A 464 -4.95 -13.70 -2.00
N GLU A 465 -4.90 -14.98 -2.38
CA GLU A 465 -4.06 -16.07 -1.86
C GLU A 465 -4.62 -16.74 -0.61
N TRP A 466 -5.50 -17.70 -0.84
CA TRP A 466 -6.13 -18.54 0.17
C TRP A 466 -5.66 -19.98 0.05
N ASN A 467 -5.11 -20.52 1.12
CA ASN A 467 -4.88 -21.95 1.28
C ASN A 467 -5.35 -22.37 2.69
N PRO A 468 -6.46 -23.11 2.82
CA PRO A 468 -7.02 -23.45 4.14
C PRO A 468 -6.21 -24.51 4.91
N ALA A 469 -5.33 -25.27 4.24
CA ALA A 469 -4.55 -26.35 4.85
C ALA A 469 -3.07 -26.32 4.39
N PRO A 470 -2.27 -25.34 4.84
CA PRO A 470 -0.89 -25.20 4.41
C PRO A 470 -0.06 -26.45 4.70
N GLY A 471 0.65 -26.94 3.68
CA GLY A 471 1.49 -28.15 3.77
C GLY A 471 0.75 -29.47 3.54
N ALA A 472 -0.58 -29.46 3.45
CA ALA A 472 -1.33 -30.63 3.00
C ALA A 472 -1.07 -30.88 1.50
N LYS A 473 -1.17 -32.14 1.08
CA LYS A 473 -1.06 -32.53 -0.34
C LYS A 473 -2.41 -32.35 -1.03
N ALA A 474 -2.40 -32.37 -2.37
CA ALA A 474 -3.61 -32.26 -3.17
C ALA A 474 -4.66 -33.32 -2.78
N ASP A 475 -4.26 -34.56 -2.49
CA ASP A 475 -5.15 -35.68 -2.15
C ASP A 475 -5.49 -35.78 -0.65
N ASP A 476 -4.97 -34.89 0.19
CA ASP A 476 -5.10 -34.94 1.64
C ASP A 476 -6.53 -34.60 2.11
N PRO A 477 -7.22 -35.52 2.82
CA PRO A 477 -8.57 -35.25 3.35
C PRO A 477 -8.65 -34.02 4.28
N ALA A 478 -7.55 -33.63 4.91
CA ALA A 478 -7.51 -32.42 5.75
C ALA A 478 -7.81 -31.15 4.94
N ALA A 479 -7.40 -31.09 3.67
CA ALA A 479 -7.71 -29.96 2.81
C ALA A 479 -9.22 -29.85 2.56
N TYR A 480 -9.93 -30.97 2.36
CA TYR A 480 -11.37 -30.96 2.16
C TYR A 480 -12.11 -30.37 3.38
N GLY A 481 -11.83 -30.91 4.57
CA GLY A 481 -12.49 -30.47 5.81
C GLY A 481 -12.16 -29.02 6.17
N ALA A 482 -10.90 -28.59 5.95
CA ALA A 482 -10.50 -27.21 6.20
C ALA A 482 -11.19 -26.23 5.24
N THR A 483 -11.31 -26.56 3.95
CA THR A 483 -12.04 -25.73 2.97
C THR A 483 -13.48 -25.50 3.37
N LEU A 484 -14.23 -26.57 3.70
CA LEU A 484 -15.63 -26.44 4.10
C LEU A 484 -15.77 -25.61 5.38
N LYS A 485 -14.96 -25.91 6.39
CA LYS A 485 -14.96 -25.17 7.67
C LYS A 485 -14.70 -23.67 7.46
N ASP A 486 -13.71 -23.34 6.64
CA ASP A 486 -13.36 -21.96 6.32
C ASP A 486 -14.53 -21.26 5.60
N LEU A 487 -15.10 -21.86 4.54
CA LEU A 487 -16.21 -21.26 3.79
C LEU A 487 -17.46 -21.05 4.67
N ASP A 488 -17.83 -22.04 5.48
CA ASP A 488 -18.98 -21.97 6.39
C ASP A 488 -18.79 -20.90 7.47
N ALA A 489 -17.55 -20.61 7.87
CA ALA A 489 -17.24 -19.53 8.80
C ALA A 489 -17.16 -18.16 8.11
N TYR A 490 -16.57 -18.08 6.91
CA TYR A 490 -16.21 -16.83 6.26
C TYR A 490 -17.39 -16.16 5.56
N ILE A 491 -18.23 -16.94 4.87
CA ILE A 491 -19.33 -16.43 4.06
C ILE A 491 -20.37 -15.70 4.93
N PRO A 492 -20.86 -16.27 6.04
CA PRO A 492 -21.77 -15.55 6.94
C PRO A 492 -21.13 -14.32 7.59
N ALA A 493 -19.81 -14.28 7.67
CA ALA A 493 -19.03 -13.17 8.22
C ALA A 493 -18.67 -12.09 7.16
N GLY A 494 -19.22 -12.16 5.94
CA GLY A 494 -19.02 -11.17 4.87
C GLY A 494 -17.83 -11.44 3.94
N GLY A 495 -17.10 -12.53 4.15
CA GLY A 495 -16.02 -12.95 3.26
C GLY A 495 -16.59 -13.56 2.00
N HIS A 496 -16.32 -13.01 0.82
CA HIS A 496 -16.97 -13.48 -0.41
C HIS A 496 -16.08 -13.46 -1.67
N VAL A 497 -14.83 -13.01 -1.55
CA VAL A 497 -13.85 -13.05 -2.64
C VAL A 497 -12.65 -13.90 -2.23
N PHE A 498 -12.40 -14.98 -2.94
CA PHE A 498 -11.33 -15.92 -2.62
C PHE A 498 -10.48 -16.19 -3.85
N PHE A 499 -9.17 -16.05 -3.71
CA PHE A 499 -8.21 -16.41 -4.74
C PHE A 499 -7.40 -17.61 -4.24
N PRO A 500 -7.82 -18.85 -4.54
CA PRO A 500 -7.12 -20.05 -4.10
C PRO A 500 -5.65 -20.04 -4.58
N GLY A 501 -4.71 -20.19 -3.65
CA GLY A 501 -3.28 -20.00 -3.86
C GLY A 501 -2.39 -21.23 -3.61
N TRP A 502 -1.07 -21.03 -3.62
CA TRP A 502 -0.02 -22.02 -3.87
C TRP A 502 0.00 -23.24 -2.93
N TRP A 503 0.19 -24.42 -3.53
CA TRP A 503 0.47 -25.69 -2.86
C TRP A 503 1.89 -26.13 -3.26
N LYS A 504 2.89 -25.85 -2.42
CA LYS A 504 4.24 -26.38 -2.63
C LYS A 504 4.37 -27.74 -1.97
N ALA A 505 4.40 -28.81 -2.76
CA ALA A 505 5.01 -30.07 -2.32
C ALA A 505 6.52 -30.01 -2.63
N LYS A 506 7.35 -29.79 -1.61
CA LYS A 506 8.83 -29.99 -1.65
C LYS A 506 9.56 -29.41 -2.88
N GLY A 507 9.47 -28.10 -3.11
CA GLY A 507 10.43 -27.39 -3.96
C GLY A 507 10.24 -27.52 -5.48
N GLU A 508 9.29 -28.33 -5.94
CA GLU A 508 8.80 -28.28 -7.31
C GLU A 508 7.49 -27.47 -7.33
N LEU A 509 7.38 -26.54 -8.27
CA LEU A 509 6.11 -25.89 -8.58
C LEU A 509 5.20 -26.97 -9.17
N ASP A 510 4.42 -27.62 -8.30
CA ASP A 510 3.37 -28.51 -8.74
C ASP A 510 2.44 -27.67 -9.65
N SER A 511 2.22 -28.14 -10.88
CA SER A 511 1.66 -27.35 -11.98
C SER A 511 0.48 -26.51 -11.49
N VAL A 512 0.62 -25.19 -11.61
CA VAL A 512 -0.02 -24.11 -10.85
C VAL A 512 -1.54 -24.10 -10.83
N MET A 513 -2.16 -25.08 -10.20
CA MET A 513 -3.59 -25.12 -10.02
C MET A 513 -3.90 -26.03 -8.81
N PRO A 514 -4.69 -25.58 -7.83
CA PRO A 514 -5.31 -26.49 -6.85
C PRO A 514 -6.31 -27.48 -7.50
N LEU A 515 -6.38 -27.52 -8.84
CA LEU A 515 -7.25 -28.32 -9.67
C LEU A 515 -6.63 -29.65 -10.11
N ASN A 516 -5.61 -30.20 -9.43
CA ASN A 516 -5.10 -31.54 -9.75
C ASN A 516 -5.97 -32.65 -9.09
N ASP A 517 -7.30 -32.60 -9.33
CA ASP A 517 -8.30 -33.46 -8.68
C ASP A 517 -8.15 -33.48 -7.15
N SER A 518 -7.87 -32.30 -6.60
CA SER A 518 -7.55 -32.15 -5.18
C SER A 518 -8.79 -32.24 -4.30
N ARG A 519 -8.56 -32.62 -3.04
CA ARG A 519 -9.54 -32.54 -1.96
C ARG A 519 -10.03 -31.13 -1.70
N PHE A 520 -9.20 -30.11 -1.95
CA PHE A 520 -9.64 -28.71 -1.94
C PHE A 520 -10.68 -28.43 -3.02
N ALA A 521 -10.41 -28.83 -4.27
CA ALA A 521 -11.30 -28.59 -5.41
C ALA A 521 -12.63 -29.33 -5.22
N ALA A 522 -12.60 -30.58 -4.76
CA ALA A 522 -13.79 -31.34 -4.44
C ALA A 522 -14.65 -30.66 -3.35
N ALA A 523 -14.04 -30.19 -2.25
CA ALA A 523 -14.77 -29.48 -1.21
C ALA A 523 -15.43 -28.19 -1.73
N LEU A 524 -14.70 -27.42 -2.54
CA LEU A 524 -15.22 -26.20 -3.11
C LEU A 524 -16.39 -26.47 -4.07
N GLN A 525 -16.29 -27.51 -4.90
CA GLN A 525 -17.36 -27.95 -5.79
C GLN A 525 -18.61 -28.34 -5.00
N ASP A 526 -18.47 -29.17 -3.97
CA ASP A 526 -19.57 -29.64 -3.11
C ASP A 526 -20.23 -28.47 -2.36
N TRP A 527 -19.41 -27.54 -1.84
CA TRP A 527 -19.89 -26.35 -1.17
C TRP A 527 -20.69 -25.45 -2.13
N ILE A 528 -20.16 -25.18 -3.32
CA ILE A 528 -20.87 -24.42 -4.35
C ILE A 528 -22.19 -25.10 -4.69
N ALA A 529 -22.19 -26.43 -4.93
CA ALA A 529 -23.39 -27.17 -5.31
C ALA A 529 -24.50 -27.11 -4.23
N SER A 530 -24.13 -27.08 -2.95
CA SER A 530 -25.08 -27.00 -1.82
C SER A 530 -25.65 -25.59 -1.57
N HIS A 531 -25.09 -24.55 -2.17
CA HIS A 531 -25.50 -23.15 -2.00
C HIS A 531 -26.08 -22.51 -3.28
N GLN A 532 -26.28 -23.30 -4.32
CA GLN A 532 -26.97 -22.93 -5.57
C GLN A 532 -28.47 -23.19 -5.48
#